data_AF-A0A0W0TPY6-F1
#
_entry.id   AF-A0A0W0TPY6-F1
#
_cell.length_a   1.000
_cell.length_b   1.000
_cell.length_c   1.000
_cell.angle_alpha   90.00
_cell.angle_beta   90.00
_cell.angle_gamma   90.00
#
_symmetry.space_group_name_H-M   'P 1'
#
loop_
_entity.id
_entity.type
_entity.pdbx_description
1 polymer ?
#
loop_
_entity_poly.entity_id
_entity_poly.type
_entity_poly.pdbx_seq_one_letter_code
_entity_poly.pdbx_strand_id
1 'polypeptide(L)' 'MKMIPVVFAGVMLAVTSVYAANTDMTSNWVCTTNASSSDVEADKAADKQMADNARAADEAFNFAGQHCRDCTKITCEVKN' A
#
# COMPACT_ATOMS: atom_id res chain seq x y z
N MET A 1 30.63 0.68 53.91
CA MET A 1 30.64 0.91 52.45
C MET A 1 29.54 0.08 51.81
N LYS A 2 28.54 0.71 51.18
CA LYS A 2 28.02 0.40 49.83
C LYS A 2 26.81 1.32 49.57
N MET A 3 27.03 2.37 48.79
CA MET A 3 25.94 3.15 48.20
C MET A 3 25.52 2.43 46.92
N ILE A 4 24.23 2.09 46.79
CA ILE A 4 23.67 1.53 45.55
C ILE A 4 23.06 2.72 44.79
N PRO A 5 23.53 3.04 43.57
CA PRO A 5 22.93 4.10 42.78
C PRO A 5 21.64 3.56 42.16
N VAL A 6 20.50 4.07 42.60
CA VAL A 6 19.20 3.84 41.94
C VAL A 6 19.21 4.67 40.66
N VAL A 7 19.59 4.02 39.56
CA VAL A 7 19.50 4.60 38.21
C VAL A 7 18.01 4.69 37.85
N PHE A 8 17.45 5.89 37.98
CA PHE A 8 16.14 6.23 37.42
C PHE A 8 16.24 6.25 35.89
N ALA A 9 16.10 5.08 35.27
CA ALA A 9 15.91 4.97 33.83
C ALA A 9 14.47 5.41 33.50
N GLY A 10 14.30 6.70 33.22
CA GLY A 10 13.05 7.26 32.75
C GLY A 10 12.67 6.68 31.39
N VAL A 11 11.56 5.93 31.36
CA VAL A 11 10.92 5.47 30.13
C VAL A 11 10.30 6.67 29.43
N MET A 12 10.98 7.22 28.42
CA MET A 12 10.38 8.15 27.47
C MET A 12 9.51 7.36 26.47
N LEU A 13 8.21 7.34 26.72
CA LEU A 13 7.21 6.97 25.71
C LEU A 13 7.12 8.10 24.69
N ALA A 14 7.90 7.99 23.61
CA ALA A 14 7.76 8.85 22.44
C ALA A 14 6.44 8.50 21.75
N VAL A 15 5.41 9.34 21.94
CA VAL A 15 4.18 9.31 21.15
C VAL A 15 4.50 9.81 19.74
N THR A 16 4.74 8.88 18.81
CA THR A 16 4.80 9.20 17.38
C THR A 16 3.36 9.39 16.88
N SER A 17 2.94 10.63 16.71
CA SER A 17 1.69 10.94 16.02
C SER A 17 1.82 10.52 14.55
N VAL A 18 1.20 9.41 14.17
CA VAL A 18 1.07 8.99 12.77
C VAL A 18 0.02 9.90 12.14
N TYR A 19 0.47 10.92 11.40
CA TYR A 19 -0.43 11.74 10.58
C TYR A 19 -0.91 10.86 9.43
N ALA A 20 -2.11 10.30 9.56
CA ALA A 20 -2.80 9.72 8.41
C ALA A 20 -3.13 10.86 7.46
N ALA A 21 -2.38 11.00 6.37
CA ALA A 21 -2.81 11.82 5.24
C ALA A 21 -4.18 11.29 4.81
N ASN A 22 -5.20 12.14 4.76
CA ASN A 22 -6.52 11.73 4.30
C ASN A 22 -6.39 11.25 2.86
N THR A 23 -6.42 9.95 2.65
CA THR A 23 -6.45 9.34 1.32
C THR A 23 -7.80 9.66 0.69
N ASP A 24 -7.79 10.44 -0.40
CA ASP A 24 -9.01 10.75 -1.13
C ASP A 24 -9.47 9.53 -1.93
N MET A 25 -10.46 8.82 -1.39
CA MET A 25 -11.03 7.62 -2.01
C MET A 25 -11.89 7.92 -3.24
N THR A 26 -12.22 9.19 -3.49
CA THR A 26 -13.06 9.63 -4.63
C THR A 26 -12.26 10.01 -5.87
N SER A 27 -10.94 10.14 -5.72
CA SER A 27 -10.01 10.38 -6.82
C SER A 27 -9.95 9.21 -7.81
N ASN A 28 -9.39 9.46 -8.99
CA ASN A 28 -9.16 8.45 -10.01
C ASN A 28 -7.86 7.70 -9.71
N TRP A 29 -7.97 6.48 -9.18
CA TRP A 29 -6.84 5.63 -8.80
C TRP A 29 -6.49 4.60 -9.87
N VAL A 30 -5.19 4.39 -10.06
CA VAL A 30 -4.63 3.28 -10.81
C VAL A 30 -3.87 2.39 -9.83
N CYS A 31 -4.21 1.11 -9.80
CA CYS A 31 -3.51 0.11 -9.00
C CYS A 31 -2.73 -0.83 -9.92
N THR A 32 -1.43 -0.98 -9.66
CA THR A 32 -0.55 -1.94 -10.33
C THR A 32 -0.12 -3.01 -9.34
N THR A 33 0.29 -4.16 -9.85
CA THR A 33 0.82 -5.25 -9.03
C THR A 33 2.28 -5.54 -9.38
N ASN A 34 3.04 -6.11 -8.46
CA ASN A 34 4.43 -6.51 -8.74
C ASN A 34 4.54 -7.87 -9.46
N ALA A 35 3.42 -8.44 -9.92
CA ALA A 35 3.44 -9.74 -10.58
C ALA A 35 4.36 -9.71 -11.81
N SER A 36 5.04 -10.83 -12.08
CA SER A 36 5.77 -10.97 -13.34
C SER A 36 4.80 -10.85 -14.50
N SER A 37 5.20 -10.17 -15.57
CA SER A 37 4.42 -10.11 -16.80
C SER A 37 4.09 -11.54 -17.26
N SER A 38 2.80 -11.83 -17.41
CA SER A 38 2.34 -13.14 -17.85
C SER A 38 2.39 -13.22 -19.38
N ASP A 39 2.70 -14.41 -19.92
CA ASP A 39 2.58 -14.70 -21.35
C ASP A 39 1.14 -15.02 -21.77
N VAL A 40 0.22 -15.16 -20.81
CA VAL A 40 -1.19 -15.39 -21.06
C VAL A 40 -1.87 -14.07 -21.43
N GLU A 41 -2.46 -14.02 -22.62
CA GLU A 41 -3.09 -12.80 -23.16
C GLU A 41 -4.18 -12.21 -22.24
N ALA A 42 -4.92 -13.04 -21.51
CA ALA A 42 -5.92 -12.59 -20.54
C ALA A 42 -5.31 -11.81 -19.37
N ASP A 43 -4.14 -12.22 -18.91
CA ASP A 43 -3.43 -11.55 -17.81
C ASP A 43 -2.82 -10.23 -18.30
N LYS A 44 -2.25 -10.21 -19.52
CA LYS A 44 -1.75 -8.96 -20.14
C LYS A 44 -2.86 -7.93 -20.34
N ALA A 45 -4.06 -8.38 -20.73
CA ALA A 45 -5.21 -7.51 -20.88
C ALA A 45 -5.64 -6.91 -19.52
N ALA A 46 -5.60 -7.70 -18.45
CA ALA A 46 -5.87 -7.22 -17.10
C ALA A 46 -4.82 -6.20 -16.63
N ASP A 47 -3.53 -6.46 -16.87
CA ASP A 47 -2.43 -5.53 -16.57
C ASP A 47 -2.59 -4.21 -17.33
N LYS A 48 -2.94 -4.28 -18.61
CA LYS A 48 -3.24 -3.09 -19.42
C LYS A 48 -4.44 -2.33 -18.88
N GLN A 49 -5.51 -3.03 -18.49
CA GLN A 49 -6.68 -2.40 -17.89
C GLN A 49 -6.39 -1.74 -16.55
N MET A 50 -5.52 -2.34 -15.74
CA MET A 50 -5.04 -1.78 -14.48
C MET A 50 -4.30 -0.46 -14.69
N ALA A 51 -3.40 -0.41 -15.68
CA ALA A 51 -2.61 0.79 -15.96
C ALA A 51 -3.41 1.91 -16.67
N ASP A 52 -4.30 1.54 -17.60
CA ASP A 52 -4.96 2.50 -18.47
C ASP A 52 -6.24 3.08 -17.84
N ASN A 53 -6.99 2.30 -17.06
CA ASN A 53 -8.28 2.71 -16.52
C ASN A 53 -8.17 3.10 -15.05
N ALA A 54 -8.23 4.39 -14.78
CA ALA A 54 -8.40 4.86 -13.42
C ALA A 54 -9.84 4.59 -12.93
N ARG A 55 -9.98 4.19 -11.67
CA ARG A 55 -11.25 3.86 -11.03
C ARG A 55 -11.32 4.49 -9.63
N ALA A 56 -12.44 4.36 -8.94
CA ALA A 56 -12.49 4.64 -7.51
C ALA A 56 -11.46 3.76 -6.76
N ALA A 57 -10.98 4.24 -5.61
CA ALA A 57 -9.88 3.59 -4.89
C ALA A 57 -10.18 2.13 -4.53
N ASP A 58 -11.40 1.85 -4.08
CA ASP A 58 -11.88 0.53 -3.71
C ASP A 58 -11.98 -0.40 -4.94
N GLU A 59 -12.54 0.10 -6.05
CA GLU A 59 -12.65 -0.65 -7.30
C GLU A 59 -11.28 -0.97 -7.91
N ALA A 60 -10.36 -0.01 -7.91
CA ALA A 60 -9.01 -0.18 -8.43
C ALA A 60 -8.25 -1.24 -7.62
N PHE A 61 -8.36 -1.19 -6.28
CA PHE A 61 -7.74 -2.17 -5.40
C PHE A 61 -8.36 -3.57 -5.55
N ASN A 62 -9.69 -3.67 -5.58
CA ASN A 62 -10.37 -4.96 -5.77
C ASN A 62 -10.03 -5.59 -7.11
N PHE A 63 -9.97 -4.79 -8.18
CA PHE A 63 -9.61 -5.27 -9.51
C PHE A 63 -8.16 -5.78 -9.52
N ALA A 64 -7.22 -5.01 -8.97
CA ALA A 64 -5.83 -5.45 -8.83
C ALA A 64 -5.72 -6.74 -8.02
N GLY A 65 -6.46 -6.87 -6.91
CA GLY A 65 -6.49 -8.08 -6.09
C GLY A 65 -7.03 -9.32 -6.81
N GLN A 66 -8.08 -9.18 -7.63
CA GLN A 66 -8.64 -10.29 -8.42
C GLN A 66 -7.67 -10.81 -9.47
N HIS A 67 -6.82 -9.94 -10.00
CA HIS A 67 -5.80 -10.27 -10.99
C HIS A 67 -4.42 -10.48 -10.38
N CYS A 68 -4.32 -10.47 -9.05
CA CYS A 68 -3.07 -10.63 -8.33
C CYS A 68 -2.76 -12.12 -8.10
N ARG A 69 -2.24 -12.81 -9.12
CA ARG A 69 -1.98 -14.26 -9.04
C ARG A 69 -0.75 -14.61 -8.19
N ASP A 70 0.35 -13.88 -8.40
CA ASP A 70 1.67 -14.11 -7.77
C ASP A 70 2.28 -12.84 -7.16
N CYS A 71 1.48 -11.80 -6.94
CA CYS A 71 1.98 -10.57 -6.33
C CYS A 71 1.94 -10.61 -4.82
N THR A 72 2.95 -9.99 -4.24
CA THR A 72 3.07 -9.74 -2.79
C THR A 72 2.80 -8.27 -2.47
N LYS A 73 2.72 -7.43 -3.50
CA LYS A 73 2.52 -5.99 -3.39
C LYS A 73 1.57 -5.48 -4.46
N ILE A 74 0.58 -4.73 -4.02
CA ILE A 74 -0.28 -3.87 -4.84
C ILE A 74 0.14 -2.43 -4.55
N THR A 75 0.34 -1.64 -5.61
CA THR A 75 0.69 -0.21 -5.51
C THR A 75 -0.41 0.58 -6.18
N CYS A 76 -1.06 1.48 -5.43
CA CYS A 76 -2.12 2.33 -5.96
C CYS A 76 -1.67 3.79 -5.93
N GLU A 77 -1.84 4.47 -7.05
CA GLU A 77 -1.49 5.88 -7.22
C GLU A 77 -2.66 6.64 -7.83
N VAL A 78 -2.84 7.90 -7.44
CA VAL A 78 -3.83 8.78 -8.07
C VAL A 78 -3.31 9.14 -9.46
N LYS A 79 -4.12 8.86 -10.49
CA LYS A 79 -3.87 9.29 -11.86
C LYS A 79 -4.33 10.74 -11.99
N ASN A 80 -3.36 11.66 -11.94
CA ASN A 80 -3.57 13.08 -12.25
C ASN A 80 -3.81 13.33 -13.73
#